data_AF-A0A518FGZ2-F1
#
_entry.id   AF-A0A518FGZ2-F1
#
_cell.length_a   1.000
_cell.length_b   1.000
_cell.length_c   1.000
_cell.angle_alpha   90.00
_cell.angle_beta   90.00
_cell.angle_gamma   90.00
#
_symmetry.space_group_name_H-M   'P 1'
#
loop_
_entity.id
_entity.type
_entity.pdbx_description
1 polymer ?
#
loop_
_entity_poly.entity_id
_entity_poly.type
_entity_poly.pdbx_seq_one_letter_code
_entity_poly.pdbx_strand_id
1 'polypeptide(L)'
;MPSEIASAETRSQCELRIARVEQQRRHLWIPGRRQRLVCEYYDIGYASREIEALDLAEKSFRTAISLMNGRRPWRLKRSLKTFSIVAACHNLLGLQYLDAHRLVDAAAAFDEAIRLRRELRRLFPKDRENEVYLGGTLCNRGHASAETNAAAATEFYNQSLDVLRQPNRTCECSYWDEQRQSWWCDQLEALGAAIGLPWVHLAPHFIDNAMDGLRSLEARSKSV
;
A
#
# COMPACT_ATOMS: atom_id res chain seq x y z
N MET A 1 -18.94 -22.52 -23.42
CA MET A 1 -19.30 -21.09 -23.30
C MET A 1 -18.00 -20.33 -23.11
N PRO A 2 -17.53 -19.55 -24.08
CA PRO A 2 -16.34 -18.73 -23.88
C PRO A 2 -16.66 -17.68 -22.81
N SER A 3 -15.82 -17.60 -21.77
CA SER A 3 -15.88 -16.56 -20.77
C SER A 3 -15.74 -15.20 -21.47
N GLU A 4 -16.71 -14.31 -21.29
CA GLU A 4 -16.53 -12.89 -21.58
C GLU A 4 -15.30 -12.42 -20.79
N ILE A 5 -14.19 -12.24 -21.49
CA ILE A 5 -13.08 -11.45 -20.98
C ILE A 5 -13.67 -10.08 -20.75
N ALA A 6 -13.89 -9.69 -19.49
CA ALA A 6 -14.29 -8.34 -19.15
C ALA A 6 -13.34 -7.40 -19.88
N SER A 7 -13.87 -6.61 -20.83
CA SER A 7 -13.03 -5.74 -21.66
C SER A 7 -12.24 -4.84 -20.73
N ALA A 8 -10.91 -4.82 -20.90
CA ALA A 8 -10.04 -3.91 -20.15
C ALA A 8 -10.63 -2.49 -20.20
N GLU A 9 -10.79 -1.87 -19.03
CA GLU A 9 -11.48 -0.59 -18.92
C GLU A 9 -10.73 0.48 -19.72
N THR A 10 -11.42 1.23 -20.58
CA THR A 10 -10.75 2.23 -21.42
C THR A 10 -10.55 3.56 -20.69
N ARG A 11 -9.62 4.39 -21.17
CA ARG A 11 -9.42 5.75 -20.65
C ARG A 11 -10.73 6.55 -20.59
N SER A 12 -11.54 6.50 -21.66
CA SER A 12 -12.83 7.20 -21.71
C SER A 12 -13.84 6.67 -20.68
N GLN A 13 -13.81 5.37 -20.37
CA GLN A 13 -14.66 4.79 -19.32
C GLN A 13 -14.24 5.32 -17.93
N CYS A 14 -12.93 5.42 -17.66
CA CYS A 14 -12.41 6.03 -16.44
C CYS A 14 -12.82 7.51 -16.33
N GLU A 15 -12.68 8.30 -17.40
CA GLU A 15 -13.08 9.71 -17.44
C GLU A 15 -14.58 9.89 -17.16
N LEU A 16 -15.43 9.05 -17.75
CA LEU A 16 -16.88 9.05 -17.50
C LEU A 16 -17.21 8.71 -16.05
N ARG A 17 -16.52 7.72 -15.46
CA ARG A 17 -16.68 7.39 -14.04
C ARG A 17 -16.26 8.56 -13.16
N ILE A 18 -15.14 9.22 -13.45
CA ILE A 18 -14.69 10.43 -12.74
C ILE A 18 -15.76 11.51 -12.79
N ALA A 19 -16.28 11.84 -13.97
CA ALA A 19 -17.32 12.84 -14.13
C ALA A 19 -18.58 12.49 -13.32
N ARG A 20 -18.99 11.22 -13.32
CA ARG A 20 -20.14 10.73 -12.55
C ARG A 20 -19.92 10.85 -11.04
N VAL A 21 -18.75 10.51 -10.52
CA VAL A 21 -18.47 10.61 -9.07
C VAL A 21 -18.23 12.06 -8.64
N GLU A 22 -17.69 12.92 -9.51
CA GLU A 22 -17.55 14.35 -9.26
C GLU A 22 -18.91 15.01 -9.02
N GLN A 23 -19.93 14.66 -9.82
CA GLN A 23 -21.29 15.15 -9.60
C GLN A 23 -21.87 14.77 -8.24
N GLN A 24 -21.36 13.73 -7.57
CA GLN A 24 -21.85 13.32 -6.26
C GLN A 24 -21.21 14.15 -5.12
N ARG A 25 -20.18 14.95 -5.40
CA ARG A 25 -19.48 15.78 -4.40
C ARG A 25 -20.32 16.96 -3.91
N ARG A 26 -21.40 17.36 -4.59
CA ARG A 26 -22.34 18.36 -4.05
C ARG A 26 -23.09 17.90 -2.78
N HIS A 27 -22.98 16.61 -2.41
CA HIS A 27 -23.75 16.03 -1.30
C HIS A 27 -22.86 15.43 -0.21
N LEU A 28 -21.62 15.92 -0.02
CA LEU A 28 -20.67 15.37 0.98
C LEU A 28 -21.17 15.44 2.44
N TRP A 29 -22.21 16.24 2.71
CA TRP A 29 -22.88 16.31 4.01
C TRP A 29 -23.64 15.02 4.35
N ILE A 30 -24.03 14.22 3.35
CA ILE A 30 -24.72 12.94 3.57
C ILE A 30 -23.78 11.99 4.32
N PRO A 31 -24.19 11.45 5.49
CA PRO A 31 -23.39 10.51 6.27
C PRO A 31 -22.88 9.36 5.42
N GLY A 32 -21.58 9.09 5.50
CA GLY A 32 -20.97 7.99 4.77
C GLY A 32 -20.66 8.25 3.29
N ARG A 33 -21.08 9.38 2.71
CA ARG A 33 -20.85 9.66 1.29
C ARG A 33 -19.37 9.82 0.98
N ARG A 34 -18.64 10.57 1.81
CA ARG A 34 -17.19 10.75 1.62
C ARG A 34 -16.46 9.40 1.59
N GLN A 35 -16.80 8.49 2.50
CA GLN A 35 -16.20 7.16 2.58
C GLN A 35 -16.48 6.32 1.33
N ARG A 36 -17.71 6.39 0.78
CA ARG A 36 -18.01 5.70 -0.48
C ARG A 36 -17.21 6.27 -1.64
N LEU A 37 -17.18 7.60 -1.77
CA LEU A 37 -16.42 8.26 -2.82
C LEU A 37 -14.91 7.99 -2.74
N VAL A 38 -14.35 7.82 -1.54
CA VAL A 38 -12.95 7.38 -1.36
C VAL A 38 -12.73 6.02 -2.03
N CYS A 39 -13.61 5.04 -1.81
CA CYS A 39 -13.51 3.74 -2.49
C CYS A 39 -13.62 3.90 -4.01
N GLU A 40 -14.62 4.64 -4.49
CA GLU A 40 -14.84 4.82 -5.93
C GLU A 40 -13.64 5.47 -6.63
N TYR A 41 -13.08 6.54 -6.06
CA TYR A 41 -11.89 7.19 -6.61
C TYR A 41 -10.65 6.29 -6.52
N TYR A 42 -10.54 5.45 -5.49
CA TYR A 42 -9.46 4.46 -5.42
C TYR A 42 -9.58 3.42 -6.54
N ASP A 43 -10.78 2.87 -6.76
CA ASP A 43 -11.03 1.85 -7.79
C ASP A 43 -10.79 2.42 -9.20
N ILE A 44 -11.24 3.65 -9.46
CA ILE A 44 -10.93 4.36 -10.72
C ILE A 44 -9.43 4.59 -10.86
N GLY A 45 -8.77 5.04 -9.79
CA GLY A 45 -7.33 5.30 -9.80
C GLY A 45 -6.53 4.03 -10.09
N TYR A 46 -6.92 2.91 -9.50
CA TYR A 46 -6.32 1.60 -9.75
C TYR A 46 -6.53 1.18 -11.21
N ALA A 47 -7.77 1.22 -11.72
CA ALA A 47 -8.07 0.90 -13.12
C ALA A 47 -7.30 1.80 -14.10
N SER A 48 -7.16 3.09 -13.77
CA SER A 48 -6.39 4.04 -14.58
C SER A 48 -4.90 3.70 -14.62
N ARG A 49 -4.32 3.14 -13.55
CA ARG A 49 -2.92 2.67 -13.56
C ARG A 49 -2.73 1.45 -14.46
N GLU A 50 -3.66 0.50 -14.45
CA GLU A 50 -3.60 -0.73 -15.28
C GLU A 50 -3.57 -0.42 -16.78
N ILE A 51 -4.14 0.73 -17.18
CA ILE A 51 -4.10 1.22 -18.57
C ILE A 51 -3.07 2.34 -18.81
N GLU A 52 -2.14 2.54 -17.88
CA GLU A 52 -1.08 3.55 -17.93
C GLU A 52 -1.58 5.01 -18.07
N ALA A 53 -2.84 5.29 -17.73
CA ALA A 53 -3.38 6.63 -17.63
C ALA A 53 -2.96 7.30 -16.30
N LEU A 54 -1.65 7.51 -16.14
CA LEU A 54 -1.02 7.94 -14.89
C LEU A 54 -1.53 9.31 -14.37
N ASP A 55 -1.97 10.18 -15.27
CA ASP A 55 -2.58 11.47 -14.92
C ASP A 55 -3.96 11.30 -14.27
N LEU A 56 -4.79 10.39 -14.81
CA LEU A 56 -6.11 10.07 -14.24
C LEU A 56 -5.97 9.29 -12.93
N ALA A 57 -5.00 8.39 -12.86
CA ALA A 57 -4.65 7.68 -11.63
C ALA A 57 -4.27 8.66 -10.52
N GLU A 58 -3.31 9.56 -10.78
CA GLU A 58 -2.90 10.59 -9.82
C GLU A 58 -4.07 11.47 -9.39
N LYS A 59 -4.86 11.99 -10.35
CA LYS A 59 -6.03 12.82 -10.05
C LYS A 59 -7.00 12.07 -9.13
N SER A 60 -7.24 10.80 -9.39
CA SER A 60 -8.19 9.98 -8.63
C SER A 60 -7.70 9.72 -7.21
N PHE A 61 -6.44 9.30 -7.03
CA PHE A 61 -5.86 9.09 -5.70
C PHE A 61 -5.80 10.38 -4.88
N ARG A 62 -5.37 11.50 -5.47
CA ARG A 62 -5.35 12.80 -4.78
C ARG A 62 -6.74 13.25 -4.39
N THR A 63 -7.75 12.97 -5.22
CA THR A 63 -9.14 13.28 -4.89
C THR A 63 -9.65 12.42 -3.74
N ALA A 64 -9.36 11.11 -3.74
CA ALA A 64 -9.68 10.22 -2.62
C ALA A 64 -9.07 10.72 -1.30
N ILE A 65 -7.79 11.10 -1.31
CA ILE A 65 -7.09 11.67 -0.14
C ILE A 65 -7.81 12.95 0.33
N SER A 66 -8.12 13.87 -0.60
CA SER A 66 -8.75 15.16 -0.28
C SER A 66 -10.11 15.04 0.43
N LEU A 67 -10.86 13.95 0.17
CA LEU A 67 -12.14 13.70 0.81
C LEU A 67 -12.00 13.44 2.32
N MET A 68 -10.81 13.01 2.75
CA MET A 68 -10.47 12.73 4.14
C MET A 68 -9.55 13.79 4.79
N ASN A 69 -9.28 14.93 4.14
CA ASN A 69 -8.50 16.01 4.73
C ASN A 69 -9.10 16.48 6.07
N GLY A 70 -8.23 16.65 7.07
CA GLY A 70 -8.61 17.04 8.42
C GLY A 70 -9.35 15.96 9.23
N ARG A 71 -9.49 14.74 8.71
CA ARG A 71 -10.13 13.61 9.40
C ARG A 71 -9.07 12.61 9.86
N ARG A 72 -9.33 11.96 10.98
CA ARG A 72 -8.48 10.89 11.54
C ARG A 72 -9.26 9.58 11.65
N PRO A 73 -8.56 8.43 11.61
CA PRO A 73 -9.18 7.14 11.84
C PRO A 73 -9.69 7.01 13.28
N TRP A 74 -10.77 6.25 13.44
CA TRP A 74 -11.39 5.86 14.71
C TRP A 74 -11.40 4.34 14.83
N ARG A 75 -11.59 3.81 16.05
CA ARG A 75 -11.67 2.36 16.31
C ARG A 75 -13.00 1.74 15.85
N LEU A 76 -13.31 1.89 14.56
CA LEU A 76 -14.47 1.34 13.86
C LEU A 76 -14.04 0.67 12.55
N LYS A 77 -14.61 -0.51 12.22
CA LYS A 77 -14.26 -1.26 10.99
C LYS A 77 -14.39 -0.42 9.71
N ARG A 78 -15.44 0.40 9.62
CA ARG A 78 -15.62 1.30 8.47
C ARG A 78 -14.48 2.32 8.36
N SER A 79 -14.02 2.84 9.50
CA SER A 79 -12.91 3.78 9.55
C SER A 79 -11.60 3.09 9.16
N LEU A 80 -11.37 1.86 9.60
CA LEU A 80 -10.23 1.04 9.16
C LEU A 80 -10.22 0.95 7.63
N LYS A 81 -11.31 0.46 7.02
CA LYS A 81 -11.43 0.34 5.56
C LYS A 81 -11.12 1.64 4.83
N THR A 82 -11.75 2.75 5.24
CA THR A 82 -11.55 4.05 4.58
C THR A 82 -10.10 4.54 4.67
N PHE A 83 -9.48 4.49 5.85
CA PHE A 83 -8.13 5.00 6.01
C PHE A 83 -7.05 4.04 5.50
N SER A 84 -7.32 2.73 5.42
CA SER A 84 -6.48 1.78 4.69
C SER A 84 -6.42 2.14 3.20
N ILE A 85 -7.56 2.52 2.60
CA ILE A 85 -7.62 3.00 1.21
C ILE A 85 -6.86 4.32 1.05
N VAL A 86 -7.03 5.30 1.96
CA VAL A 86 -6.28 6.56 1.90
C VAL A 86 -4.77 6.32 2.00
N ALA A 87 -4.32 5.43 2.88
CA ALA A 87 -2.92 5.04 2.95
C ALA A 87 -2.44 4.34 1.67
N ALA A 88 -3.27 3.50 1.05
CA ALA A 88 -2.98 2.90 -0.25
C ALA A 88 -2.85 3.95 -1.36
N CYS A 89 -3.73 4.95 -1.43
CA CYS A 89 -3.61 6.08 -2.37
C CYS A 89 -2.26 6.79 -2.23
N HIS A 90 -1.84 7.09 -1.00
CA HIS A 90 -0.53 7.69 -0.74
C HIS A 90 0.63 6.79 -1.19
N ASN A 91 0.57 5.49 -0.89
CA ASN A 91 1.59 4.54 -1.34
C ASN A 91 1.67 4.42 -2.87
N LEU A 92 0.52 4.40 -3.57
CA LEU A 92 0.45 4.31 -5.02
C LEU A 92 0.98 5.58 -5.70
N LEU A 93 0.68 6.76 -5.15
CA LEU A 93 1.30 8.02 -5.58
C LEU A 93 2.82 7.99 -5.35
N GLY A 94 3.26 7.48 -4.19
CA GLY A 94 4.68 7.34 -3.89
C GLY A 94 5.41 6.46 -4.91
N LEU A 95 4.82 5.33 -5.31
CA LEU A 95 5.36 4.47 -6.36
C LEU A 95 5.43 5.20 -7.71
N GLN A 96 4.35 5.86 -8.12
CA GLN A 96 4.33 6.62 -9.38
C GLN A 96 5.41 7.74 -9.40
N TYR A 97 5.62 8.42 -8.27
CA TYR A 97 6.68 9.43 -8.15
C TYR A 97 8.07 8.80 -8.13
N LEU A 98 8.24 7.64 -7.50
CA LEU A 98 9.49 6.89 -7.50
C LEU A 98 9.87 6.45 -8.92
N ASP A 99 8.93 5.88 -9.66
CA ASP A 99 9.13 5.48 -11.07
C ASP A 99 9.55 6.68 -11.92
N ALA A 100 8.95 7.85 -11.68
CA ALA A 100 9.30 9.12 -12.31
C ALA A 100 10.57 9.79 -11.74
N HIS A 101 11.31 9.12 -10.84
CA HIS A 101 12.52 9.63 -10.17
C HIS A 101 12.32 10.94 -9.38
N ARG A 102 11.08 11.23 -8.97
CA ARG A 102 10.72 12.35 -8.10
C ARG A 102 10.87 11.94 -6.64
N LEU A 103 12.10 11.67 -6.21
CA LEU A 103 12.41 11.03 -4.92
C LEU A 103 11.84 11.78 -3.70
N VAL A 104 11.84 13.12 -3.73
CA VAL A 104 11.29 13.94 -2.63
C VAL A 104 9.76 13.78 -2.53
N ASP A 105 9.07 13.80 -3.66
CA ASP A 105 7.61 13.61 -3.70
C ASP A 105 7.23 12.18 -3.31
N ALA A 106 8.01 11.20 -3.77
CA ALA A 106 7.84 9.79 -3.41
C ALA A 106 7.99 9.58 -1.90
N ALA A 107 9.07 10.11 -1.31
CA ALA A 107 9.32 10.08 0.12
C ALA A 107 8.16 10.69 0.93
N ALA A 108 7.70 11.88 0.56
CA ALA A 108 6.59 12.55 1.24
C ALA A 108 5.29 11.74 1.16
N ALA A 109 4.99 11.15 0.01
CA ALA A 109 3.81 10.31 -0.16
C ALA A 109 3.88 9.02 0.69
N PHE A 110 5.03 8.34 0.69
CA PHE A 110 5.23 7.17 1.53
C PHE A 110 5.19 7.50 3.03
N ASP A 111 5.72 8.64 3.45
CA ASP A 111 5.70 9.07 4.86
C ASP A 111 4.26 9.28 5.38
N GLU A 112 3.37 9.84 4.55
CA GLU A 112 1.94 9.95 4.90
C GLU A 112 1.24 8.59 4.96
N ALA A 113 1.56 7.67 4.04
CA ALA A 113 1.05 6.30 4.09
C ALA A 113 1.51 5.58 5.38
N ILE A 114 2.80 5.68 5.74
CA ILE A 114 3.36 5.11 6.98
C ILE A 114 2.68 5.70 8.20
N ARG A 115 2.48 7.03 8.25
CA ARG A 115 1.80 7.71 9.36
C ARG A 115 0.41 7.14 9.59
N LEU A 116 -0.40 7.02 8.53
CA LEU A 116 -1.74 6.46 8.60
C LEU A 116 -1.74 4.99 9.01
N ARG A 117 -0.85 4.17 8.43
CA ARG A 117 -0.77 2.74 8.77
C ARG A 117 -0.31 2.48 10.20
N ARG A 118 0.56 3.33 10.75
CA ARG A 118 0.94 3.30 12.18
C ARG A 118 -0.24 3.66 13.07
N GLU A 119 -1.02 4.67 12.70
CA GLU A 119 -2.24 5.05 13.44
C GLU A 119 -3.29 3.92 13.42
N LEU A 120 -3.48 3.29 12.26
CA LEU A 120 -4.35 2.11 12.12
C LEU A 120 -3.85 0.93 12.96
N ARG A 121 -2.55 0.62 12.95
CA ARG A 121 -1.95 -0.44 13.78
C ARG A 121 -2.22 -0.20 15.28
N ARG A 122 -2.20 1.05 15.73
CA ARG A 122 -2.51 1.40 17.13
C ARG A 122 -3.99 1.17 17.47
N LEU A 123 -4.90 1.48 16.55
CA LEU A 123 -6.35 1.30 16.75
C LEU A 123 -6.80 -0.16 16.58
N PHE A 124 -6.11 -0.90 15.70
CA PHE A 124 -6.42 -2.27 15.28
C PHE A 124 -5.15 -3.15 15.34
N PRO A 125 -4.61 -3.42 16.54
CA PRO A 125 -3.32 -4.13 16.70
C PRO A 125 -3.34 -5.61 16.27
N LYS A 126 -4.50 -6.14 15.88
CA LYS A 126 -4.67 -7.51 15.36
C LYS A 126 -4.91 -7.54 13.84
N ASP A 127 -4.88 -6.39 13.17
CA ASP A 127 -5.12 -6.30 11.72
C ASP A 127 -3.85 -6.63 10.94
N ARG A 128 -3.73 -7.91 10.54
CA ARG A 128 -2.57 -8.44 9.82
C ARG A 128 -2.37 -7.80 8.45
N GLU A 129 -3.46 -7.51 7.75
CA GLU A 129 -3.41 -6.86 6.44
C GLU A 129 -2.72 -5.50 6.51
N ASN A 130 -3.05 -4.67 7.52
CA ASN A 130 -2.36 -3.40 7.73
C ASN A 130 -0.89 -3.57 8.14
N GLU A 131 -0.53 -4.62 8.89
CA GLU A 131 0.89 -4.93 9.20
C GLU A 131 1.67 -5.21 7.90
N VAL A 132 1.15 -6.06 7.02
CA VAL A 132 1.80 -6.39 5.73
C VAL A 132 2.00 -5.15 4.88
N TYR A 133 0.95 -4.36 4.68
CA TYR A 133 1.08 -3.16 3.87
C TYR A 133 1.92 -2.06 4.55
N LEU A 134 2.03 -2.02 5.88
CA LEU A 134 2.96 -1.12 6.56
C LEU A 134 4.41 -1.51 6.23
N GLY A 135 4.72 -2.81 6.29
CA GLY A 135 6.03 -3.32 5.86
C GLY A 135 6.34 -2.96 4.41
N GLY A 136 5.42 -3.23 3.49
CA GLY A 136 5.59 -2.86 2.08
C GLY A 136 5.83 -1.37 1.85
N THR A 137 5.08 -0.48 2.52
CA THR A 137 5.29 0.97 2.41
C THR A 137 6.64 1.40 3.01
N LEU A 138 7.09 0.78 4.12
CA LEU A 138 8.42 1.03 4.68
C LEU A 138 9.52 0.60 3.69
N CYS A 139 9.39 -0.57 3.05
CA CYS A 139 10.31 -1.03 2.01
C CYS A 139 10.40 -0.03 0.85
N ASN A 140 9.26 0.44 0.34
CA ASN A 140 9.20 1.42 -0.74
C ASN A 140 9.83 2.76 -0.33
N ARG A 141 9.64 3.18 0.93
CA ARG A 141 10.30 4.38 1.48
C ARG A 141 11.82 4.22 1.56
N GLY A 142 12.30 3.00 1.83
CA GLY A 142 13.71 2.63 1.75
C GLY A 142 14.27 2.78 0.33
N HIS A 143 13.56 2.28 -0.68
CA HIS A 143 13.93 2.47 -2.09
C HIS A 143 14.04 3.96 -2.46
N ALA A 144 13.05 4.78 -2.07
CA ALA A 144 13.08 6.22 -2.33
C ALA A 144 14.25 6.96 -1.65
N SER A 145 14.84 6.40 -0.60
CA SER A 145 16.01 6.96 0.09
C SER A 145 17.35 6.35 -0.35
N ALA A 146 17.36 5.22 -1.05
CA ALA A 146 18.57 4.43 -1.28
C ALA A 146 19.66 5.15 -2.08
N GLU A 147 19.28 6.14 -2.90
CA GLU A 147 20.21 6.94 -3.70
C GLU A 147 20.71 8.19 -2.98
N THR A 148 19.87 8.78 -2.13
CA THR A 148 20.13 10.10 -1.52
C THR A 148 20.62 10.00 -0.08
N ASN A 149 20.25 8.93 0.63
CA ASN A 149 20.59 8.70 2.02
C ASN A 149 20.55 7.21 2.37
N ALA A 150 21.70 6.54 2.21
CA ALA A 150 21.85 5.11 2.49
C ALA A 150 21.50 4.74 3.95
N ALA A 151 21.86 5.58 4.92
CA ALA A 151 21.55 5.32 6.33
C ALA A 151 20.03 5.33 6.58
N ALA A 152 19.31 6.30 6.01
CA ALA A 152 17.86 6.33 6.09
C ALA A 152 17.21 5.14 5.37
N ALA A 153 17.74 4.73 4.22
CA ALA A 153 17.24 3.57 3.50
C ALA A 153 17.40 2.27 4.31
N THR A 154 18.58 2.03 4.89
CA THR A 154 18.84 0.90 5.80
C THR A 154 17.84 0.87 6.95
N GLU A 155 17.60 2.02 7.59
CA GLU A 155 16.65 2.13 8.69
C GLU A 155 15.22 1.74 8.26
N PHE A 156 14.76 2.19 7.09
CA PHE A 156 13.44 1.83 6.58
C PHE A 156 13.33 0.35 6.19
N TYR A 157 14.36 -0.25 5.60
CA TYR A 157 14.37 -1.69 5.31
C TYR A 157 14.32 -2.51 6.59
N ASN A 158 15.11 -2.15 7.62
CA ASN A 158 15.07 -2.82 8.92
C ASN A 158 13.68 -2.70 9.56
N GLN A 159 13.07 -1.52 9.56
CA GLN A 159 11.70 -1.36 10.06
C GLN A 159 10.67 -2.19 9.26
N SER A 160 10.84 -2.34 7.94
CA SER A 160 9.99 -3.24 7.14
C SER A 160 10.10 -4.68 7.63
N LEU A 161 11.34 -5.17 7.79
CA LEU A 161 11.62 -6.53 8.26
C LEU A 161 11.09 -6.76 9.69
N ASP A 162 11.25 -5.80 10.60
CA ASP A 162 10.73 -5.88 11.96
C ASP A 162 9.21 -6.04 11.99
N VAL A 163 8.50 -5.34 11.09
CA VAL A 163 7.04 -5.43 10.97
C VAL A 163 6.60 -6.75 10.36
N LEU A 164 7.35 -7.28 9.39
CA LEU A 164 6.93 -8.44 8.58
C LEU A 164 7.37 -9.78 9.18
N ARG A 165 8.62 -9.90 9.63
CA ARG A 165 9.19 -11.18 10.11
C ARG A 165 8.55 -11.69 11.40
N GLN A 166 8.15 -10.76 12.27
CA GLN A 166 7.51 -11.01 13.57
C GLN A 166 7.95 -12.31 14.27
N PRO A 167 9.25 -12.47 14.57
CA PRO A 167 9.82 -13.75 15.03
C PRO A 167 9.22 -14.29 16.33
N ASN A 168 8.53 -13.43 17.09
CA ASN A 168 7.93 -13.74 18.37
C ASN A 168 6.42 -14.04 18.29
N ARG A 169 5.83 -14.17 17.09
CA ARG A 169 4.40 -14.49 16.89
C ARG A 169 4.20 -15.79 16.09
N THR A 170 4.72 -16.90 16.60
CA THR A 170 4.58 -18.24 16.02
C THR A 170 3.19 -18.85 16.26
N CYS A 171 2.79 -19.80 15.41
CA CYS A 171 1.64 -20.70 15.63
C CYS A 171 2.08 -22.16 15.47
N GLU A 172 1.30 -23.12 15.95
CA GLU A 172 1.54 -24.55 15.68
C GLU A 172 1.60 -24.87 14.17
N CYS A 173 0.95 -24.03 13.36
CA CYS A 173 0.90 -24.07 11.91
C CYS A 173 2.05 -23.35 11.19
N SER A 174 3.02 -22.78 11.90
CA SER A 174 4.10 -22.00 11.28
C SER A 174 5.40 -22.78 11.12
N TYR A 175 6.09 -22.58 9.99
CA TYR A 175 7.44 -23.06 9.73
C TYR A 175 8.44 -21.89 9.68
N TRP A 176 9.71 -22.18 9.95
CA TRP A 176 10.79 -21.21 9.86
C TRP A 176 11.40 -21.22 8.46
N ASP A 177 11.39 -20.06 7.79
CA ASP A 177 12.10 -19.84 6.54
C ASP A 177 13.48 -19.23 6.87
N GLU A 178 14.52 -20.06 6.75
CA GLU A 178 15.89 -19.68 7.03
C GLU A 178 16.40 -18.55 6.10
N GLN A 179 16.00 -18.57 4.82
CA GLN A 179 16.42 -17.56 3.86
C GLN A 179 15.86 -16.20 4.22
N ARG A 180 14.59 -16.16 4.66
CA ARG A 180 13.91 -14.92 5.04
C ARG A 180 14.08 -14.55 6.51
N GLN A 181 14.63 -15.44 7.32
CA GLN A 181 14.65 -15.35 8.79
C GLN A 181 13.27 -14.98 9.35
N SER A 182 12.23 -15.67 8.87
CA SER A 182 10.83 -15.34 9.16
C SER A 182 10.04 -16.60 9.44
N TRP A 183 9.07 -16.51 10.36
CA TRP A 183 8.07 -17.55 10.51
C TRP A 183 6.94 -17.34 9.51
N TRP A 184 6.62 -18.37 8.73
CA TRP A 184 5.51 -18.40 7.78
C TRP A 184 4.47 -19.39 8.21
N CYS A 185 3.20 -19.10 7.95
CA CYS A 185 2.10 -20.00 8.30
C CYS A 185 1.52 -20.59 7.02
N ASP A 186 1.80 -21.87 6.76
CA ASP A 186 1.30 -22.61 5.59
C ASP A 186 -0.23 -22.52 5.49
N GLN A 187 -0.92 -22.61 6.63
CA GLN A 187 -2.36 -22.45 6.68
C GLN A 187 -2.82 -21.04 6.31
N LEU A 188 -2.09 -20.00 6.70
CA LEU A 188 -2.45 -18.61 6.38
C LEU A 188 -2.28 -18.35 4.88
N GLU A 189 -1.20 -18.86 4.26
CA GLU A 189 -0.96 -18.77 2.83
C GLU A 189 -1.96 -19.57 2.01
N ALA A 190 -2.19 -20.83 2.38
CA ALA A 190 -3.16 -21.70 1.71
C ALA A 190 -4.59 -21.15 1.85
N LEU A 191 -4.96 -20.67 3.05
CA LEU A 191 -6.24 -20.00 3.27
C LEU A 191 -6.30 -18.71 2.45
N GLY A 192 -5.24 -17.90 2.47
CA GLY A 192 -5.14 -16.67 1.68
C GLY A 192 -5.39 -16.91 0.19
N ALA A 193 -4.77 -17.94 -0.37
CA ALA A 193 -5.02 -18.37 -1.74
C ALA A 193 -6.46 -18.87 -1.95
N ALA A 194 -6.99 -19.68 -1.02
CA ALA A 194 -8.30 -20.32 -1.14
C ALA A 194 -9.48 -19.34 -1.01
N ILE A 195 -9.35 -18.29 -0.18
CA ILE A 195 -10.40 -17.29 0.04
C ILE A 195 -10.08 -15.92 -0.58
N GLY A 196 -9.03 -15.85 -1.42
CA GLY A 196 -8.70 -14.67 -2.20
C GLY A 196 -8.28 -13.47 -1.35
N LEU A 197 -7.37 -13.66 -0.40
CA LEU A 197 -6.73 -12.59 0.37
C LEU A 197 -5.35 -12.27 -0.25
N PRO A 198 -5.30 -11.40 -1.28
CA PRO A 198 -4.07 -11.16 -2.04
C PRO A 198 -2.93 -10.59 -1.17
N TRP A 199 -3.25 -9.92 -0.07
CA TRP A 199 -2.25 -9.35 0.83
C TRP A 199 -1.37 -10.41 1.50
N VAL A 200 -1.85 -11.66 1.66
CA VAL A 200 -1.07 -12.73 2.31
C VAL A 200 0.21 -13.02 1.52
N HIS A 201 0.12 -13.04 0.19
CA HIS A 201 1.24 -13.31 -0.70
C HIS A 201 2.20 -12.12 -0.86
N LEU A 202 1.85 -10.92 -0.38
CA LEU A 202 2.71 -9.74 -0.53
C LEU A 202 3.84 -9.70 0.50
N ALA A 203 3.64 -10.28 1.68
CA ALA A 203 4.60 -10.21 2.76
C ALA A 203 5.97 -10.85 2.42
N PRO A 204 6.06 -12.03 1.76
CA PRO A 204 7.34 -12.59 1.35
C PRO A 204 8.08 -11.67 0.37
N HIS A 205 7.36 -11.11 -0.62
CA HIS A 205 7.93 -10.20 -1.60
C HIS A 205 8.52 -8.94 -0.95
N PHE A 206 7.84 -8.36 0.05
CA PHE A 206 8.37 -7.19 0.75
C PHE A 206 9.58 -7.51 1.63
N ILE A 207 9.65 -8.72 2.21
CA ILE A 207 10.84 -9.19 2.93
C ILE A 207 12.02 -9.34 1.97
N ASP A 208 11.80 -10.00 0.83
CA ASP A 208 12.82 -10.22 -0.19
C ASP A 208 13.37 -8.88 -0.71
N ASN A 209 12.48 -7.94 -1.07
CA ASN A 209 12.86 -6.60 -1.54
C ASN A 209 13.67 -5.81 -0.49
N ALA A 210 13.30 -5.89 0.79
CA ALA A 210 14.03 -5.20 1.85
C ALA A 210 15.42 -5.79 2.08
N MET A 211 15.56 -7.13 2.05
CA MET A 211 16.85 -7.80 2.13
C MET A 211 17.75 -7.47 0.93
N ASP A 212 17.19 -7.45 -0.28
CA ASP A 212 17.90 -7.05 -1.49
C ASP A 212 18.38 -5.59 -1.43
N GLY A 213 17.52 -4.70 -0.94
CA GLY A 213 17.85 -3.32 -0.67
C GLY A 213 19.04 -3.17 0.26
N LEU A 214 19.05 -3.90 1.39
CA LEU A 214 20.17 -3.92 2.34
C LEU A 214 21.46 -4.45 1.70
N ARG A 215 21.41 -5.59 1.01
CA ARG A 215 22.57 -6.17 0.32
C ARG A 215 23.16 -5.22 -0.72
N SER A 216 22.31 -4.53 -1.46
CA SER A 216 22.73 -3.52 -2.44
C SER A 216 23.45 -2.33 -1.80
N LEU A 217 22.99 -1.88 -0.63
CA LEU A 217 23.64 -0.79 0.11
C LEU A 217 25.00 -1.21 0.69
N GLU A 218 25.09 -2.43 1.24
CA GLU A 218 26.37 -2.98 1.75
C GLU A 218 27.41 -3.18 0.65
N ALA A 219 26.98 -3.67 -0.52
CA ALA A 219 27.87 -3.81 -1.66
C ALA A 219 28.43 -2.45 -2.09
N ARG A 220 27.57 -1.42 -2.18
CA ARG A 220 27.97 -0.05 -2.51
C ARG A 220 28.95 0.55 -1.50
N SER A 221 28.77 0.31 -0.21
CA SER A 221 29.71 0.80 0.82
C SER A 221 31.09 0.14 0.77
N LYS A 222 31.19 -1.09 0.25
CA LYS A 222 32.48 -1.81 0.10
C LYS A 222 33.24 -1.43 -1.17
N SER A 223 32.58 -0.75 -2.11
CA SER A 223 33.17 -0.32 -3.39
C SER A 223 33.72 1.12 -3.37
N VAL A 224 33.58 1.82 -2.24
CA VAL A 224 34.12 3.18 -1.99
C VAL A 224 35.34 3.08 -1.09
#